data_AF-A0A2P8GKC3-F1
#
_entry.id   AF-A0A2P8GKC3-F1
#
_cell.length_a   1.000
_cell.length_b   1.000
_cell.length_c   1.000
_cell.angle_alpha   90.00
_cell.angle_beta   90.00
_cell.angle_gamma   90.00
#
_symmetry.space_group_name_H-M   'P 1'
#
loop_
_entity.id
_entity.type
_entity.pdbx_description
1 polymer ?
#
loop_
_entity_poly.entity_id
_entity_poly.type
_entity_poly.pdbx_seq_one_letter_code
_entity_poly.pdbx_strand_id
1 'polypeptide(L)'
;MLSRVANSLYWMSRNAERAENNARILDVQLLQMIEASDEELVRDRDWKLIFEICASTEMMEQIKSEPYYDEEKLVQYLALAEENWNSTANCVRLVRENARISRDHIPDDYWEVWNGCYWVLQEMDGQQSGMRNVRKFLEQVKMTSLTSQGIIESAMSRGVAYQIIKIGKWLERAEKTARILNVVCERTREREMEEQTEDYYYWLAALRMTNGYEAYLKANPPLMDAKEVLCFLTSNRAFPRSIIYCLDHVREAVDDLEGGKVSHYSWELFAKLDQLRTDFEQTDIRALNSDEMMEFLNQFQNGCNEIGEIFSKTYYLIDPTLEKEEASQSQTQRQTQTIGTKGITSMKYKIEHTNIFEYETIVDQSMNSIRLKPRTDECQRLLTYQTEITPASVTKEYVDIWGNNVETFFIAEHHQALTVKTTSVVSIQKSPFVHRIDYSPEMNAIFHSQLFSEHYLAYLSNTAYTYITPEQMEQVDNQLGEMTNPVQFAIDVTEFLNNHFTYDGESTNVSTVAEESFGLMKGVCQDITHVMLGILRNKNIPARYVSGYLYVGENSALVGDAASHAWVEVMVPGIGWVGLDPTNNVEALEHHIRVGVGRDYNDVSPVQGVYRGGSQSLDVKVSVSLLDS
;
A
#
# COMPACT_ATOMS: atom_id res chain seq x y z
N MET A 1 6.93 -0.21 11.27
CA MET A 1 6.50 0.49 10.04
C MET A 1 5.48 -0.39 9.35
N LEU A 2 4.32 0.15 8.93
CA LEU A 2 3.31 -0.62 8.19
C LEU A 2 3.90 -1.13 6.86
N SER A 3 3.60 -2.37 6.44
CA SER A 3 4.18 -2.91 5.19
C SER A 3 3.80 -2.08 3.97
N ARG A 4 2.62 -1.45 3.95
CA ARG A 4 2.22 -0.50 2.90
C ARG A 4 3.11 0.75 2.84
N VAL A 5 3.54 1.28 4.00
CA VAL A 5 4.46 2.43 4.03
C VAL A 5 5.85 2.01 3.56
N ALA A 6 6.33 0.84 4.00
CA ALA A 6 7.58 0.26 3.50
C ALA A 6 7.53 0.04 1.97
N ASN A 7 6.39 -0.44 1.46
CA ASN A 7 6.14 -0.66 0.04
C ASN A 7 6.21 0.65 -0.74
N SER A 8 5.50 1.67 -0.26
CA SER A 8 5.55 2.99 -0.88
C SER A 8 6.95 3.59 -0.84
N LEU A 9 7.69 3.51 0.28
CA LEU A 9 9.06 4.03 0.36
C LEU A 9 10.02 3.31 -0.60
N TYR A 10 9.90 1.98 -0.68
CA TYR A 10 10.72 1.14 -1.55
C TYR A 10 10.47 1.48 -3.04
N TRP A 11 9.20 1.44 -3.47
CA TRP A 11 8.84 1.74 -4.87
C TRP A 11 9.00 3.21 -5.22
N MET A 12 8.80 4.14 -4.28
CA MET A 12 9.14 5.55 -4.45
C MET A 12 10.61 5.69 -4.81
N SER A 13 11.49 5.06 -4.04
CA SER A 13 12.93 5.19 -4.28
C SER A 13 13.38 4.51 -5.57
N ARG A 14 12.86 3.32 -5.89
CA ARG A 14 13.15 2.64 -7.16
C ARG A 14 12.70 3.48 -8.35
N ASN A 15 11.46 3.98 -8.33
CA ASN A 15 10.95 4.80 -9.43
C ASN A 15 11.64 6.18 -9.52
N ALA A 16 12.16 6.73 -8.42
CA ALA A 16 12.92 7.97 -8.43
C ALA A 16 14.27 7.79 -9.15
N GLU A 17 14.97 6.70 -8.88
CA GLU A 17 16.19 6.34 -9.62
C GLU A 17 15.88 5.95 -11.06
N ARG A 18 14.78 5.23 -11.32
CA ARG A 18 14.35 4.86 -12.68
C ARG A 18 14.03 6.08 -13.53
N ALA A 19 13.30 7.06 -12.98
CA ALA A 19 12.98 8.32 -13.66
C ALA A 19 14.26 9.07 -14.06
N GLU A 20 15.22 9.17 -13.14
CA GLU A 20 16.50 9.85 -13.41
C GLU A 20 17.34 9.10 -14.45
N ASN A 21 17.47 7.79 -14.32
CA ASN A 21 18.25 6.97 -15.26
C ASN A 21 17.64 7.03 -16.66
N ASN A 22 16.32 6.86 -16.79
CA ASN A 22 15.64 6.91 -18.08
C ASN A 22 15.73 8.32 -18.69
N ALA A 23 15.60 9.39 -17.87
CA ALA A 23 15.78 10.76 -18.34
C ALA A 23 17.19 11.01 -18.86
N ARG A 24 18.21 10.48 -18.18
CA ARG A 24 19.62 10.61 -18.57
C ARG A 24 19.95 9.80 -19.82
N ILE A 25 19.47 8.57 -19.92
CA ILE A 25 19.66 7.72 -21.10
C ILE A 25 19.07 8.39 -22.33
N LEU A 26 17.84 8.91 -22.21
CA LEU A 26 17.18 9.61 -23.30
C LEU A 26 17.88 10.94 -23.66
N ASP A 27 18.37 11.68 -22.67
CA ASP A 27 19.14 12.91 -22.91
C ASP A 27 20.46 12.65 -23.65
N VAL A 28 21.16 11.55 -23.32
CA VAL A 28 22.36 11.10 -24.05
C VAL A 28 22.02 10.76 -25.50
N GLN A 29 20.93 10.04 -25.75
CA GLN A 29 20.47 9.72 -27.11
C GLN A 29 20.15 11.00 -27.90
N LEU A 30 19.43 11.94 -27.27
CA LEU A 30 19.09 13.21 -27.88
C LEU A 30 20.32 14.06 -28.21
N LEU A 31 21.39 13.96 -27.43
CA LEU A 31 22.68 14.60 -27.74
C LEU A 31 23.36 13.89 -28.92
N GLN A 32 23.40 12.55 -28.91
CA GLN A 32 23.99 11.74 -29.98
C GLN A 32 23.32 11.98 -31.34
N MET A 33 22.00 12.13 -31.36
CA MET A 33 21.26 12.48 -32.58
C MET A 33 21.69 13.83 -33.19
N ILE A 34 22.20 14.76 -32.38
CA ILE A 34 22.77 16.03 -32.86
C ILE A 34 24.21 15.84 -33.34
N GLU A 35 24.98 14.98 -32.66
CA GLU A 35 26.39 14.70 -32.96
C GLU A 35 26.57 13.81 -34.21
N ALA A 36 25.62 12.91 -34.49
CA ALA A 36 25.67 11.95 -35.60
C ALA A 36 25.24 12.58 -36.95
N SER A 37 26.18 12.67 -37.89
CA SER A 37 25.94 13.11 -39.28
C SER A 37 25.15 12.06 -40.07
N ASP A 38 23.90 12.37 -40.45
CA ASP A 38 23.00 11.77 -41.47
C ASP A 38 23.04 10.26 -41.86
N GLU A 39 23.67 9.38 -41.08
CA GLU A 39 23.64 7.93 -41.32
C GLU A 39 22.43 7.29 -40.63
N GLU A 40 21.37 7.06 -41.41
CA GLU A 40 20.09 6.46 -40.96
C GLU A 40 20.27 5.09 -40.27
N LEU A 41 21.25 4.28 -40.70
CA LEU A 41 21.58 2.98 -40.11
C LEU A 41 22.13 3.08 -38.67
N VAL A 42 22.88 4.14 -38.35
CA VAL A 42 23.42 4.37 -37.00
C VAL A 42 22.29 4.77 -36.05
N ARG A 43 21.36 5.62 -36.53
CA ARG A 43 20.19 6.05 -35.73
C ARG A 43 19.27 4.90 -35.35
N ASP A 44 19.04 3.96 -36.27
CA ASP A 44 18.20 2.78 -36.02
C ASP A 44 18.78 1.89 -34.91
N ARG A 45 20.09 1.64 -34.97
CA ARG A 45 20.85 0.86 -33.98
C ARG A 45 20.86 1.53 -32.61
N ASP A 46 21.05 2.85 -32.56
CA ASP A 46 21.04 3.62 -31.32
C ASP A 46 19.67 3.55 -30.63
N TRP A 47 18.57 3.69 -31.37
CA TRP A 47 17.24 3.55 -30.80
C TRP A 47 16.97 2.15 -30.25
N LYS A 48 17.46 1.10 -30.91
CA LYS A 48 17.31 -0.27 -30.45
C LYS A 48 17.99 -0.48 -29.10
N LEU A 49 19.21 0.05 -28.93
CA LEU A 49 19.92 0.05 -27.65
C LEU A 49 19.10 0.73 -26.54
N ILE A 50 18.51 1.90 -26.82
CA ILE A 50 17.72 2.64 -25.82
C ILE A 50 16.45 1.88 -25.43
N PHE A 51 15.77 1.26 -26.39
CA PHE A 51 14.57 0.46 -26.12
C PHE A 51 14.90 -0.84 -25.38
N GLU A 52 16.01 -1.53 -25.69
CA GLU A 52 16.48 -2.69 -24.92
C GLU A 52 16.79 -2.32 -23.46
N ILE A 53 17.20 -1.08 -23.19
CA ILE A 53 17.45 -0.61 -21.82
C ILE A 53 16.16 -0.16 -21.12
N CYS A 54 15.28 0.59 -21.79
CA CYS A 54 14.18 1.31 -21.14
C CYS A 54 12.76 0.75 -21.39
N ALA A 55 12.57 -0.06 -22.43
CA ALA A 55 11.26 -0.53 -22.89
C ALA A 55 11.36 -1.93 -23.57
N SER A 56 10.45 -2.25 -24.48
CA SER A 56 10.49 -3.45 -25.34
C SER A 56 10.83 -3.06 -26.78
N THR A 57 11.67 -3.86 -27.43
CA THR A 57 12.01 -3.72 -28.85
C THR A 57 10.83 -3.97 -29.78
N GLU A 58 9.88 -4.82 -29.40
CA GLU A 58 8.67 -5.07 -30.20
C GLU A 58 7.81 -3.81 -30.32
N MET A 59 7.72 -3.03 -29.23
CA MET A 59 6.96 -1.78 -29.24
C MET A 59 7.63 -0.71 -30.11
N MET A 60 8.96 -0.69 -30.16
CA MET A 60 9.70 0.19 -31.07
C MET A 60 9.35 -0.10 -32.53
N GLU A 61 9.31 -1.38 -32.93
CA GLU A 61 8.92 -1.78 -34.27
C GLU A 61 7.47 -1.40 -34.58
N GLN A 62 6.57 -1.55 -33.61
CA GLN A 62 5.17 -1.12 -33.75
C GLN A 62 5.05 0.39 -34.02
N ILE A 63 5.73 1.23 -33.22
CA ILE A 63 5.71 2.69 -33.41
C ILE A 63 6.29 3.07 -34.79
N LYS A 64 7.36 2.40 -35.22
CA LYS A 64 7.96 2.61 -36.56
C LYS A 64 7.05 2.22 -37.71
N SER A 65 6.15 1.26 -37.49
CA SER A 65 5.19 0.82 -38.49
C SER A 65 4.00 1.77 -38.68
N GLU A 66 3.84 2.76 -37.80
CA GLU A 66 2.73 3.70 -37.87
C GLU A 66 2.82 4.63 -39.11
N PRO A 67 1.67 4.96 -39.73
CA PRO A 67 1.64 5.98 -40.77
C PRO A 67 2.11 7.32 -40.19
N TYR A 68 2.99 8.02 -40.92
CA TYR A 68 3.62 9.29 -40.49
C TYR A 68 4.52 9.16 -39.25
N TYR A 69 5.27 8.07 -39.13
CA TYR A 69 6.33 7.92 -38.13
C TYR A 69 7.41 9.02 -38.26
N ASP A 70 7.81 9.56 -37.11
CA ASP A 70 9.05 10.32 -36.92
C ASP A 70 9.76 9.86 -35.64
N GLU A 71 11.03 10.22 -35.50
CA GLU A 71 11.80 9.90 -34.30
C GLU A 71 11.28 10.62 -33.03
N GLU A 72 10.50 11.70 -33.18
CA GLU A 72 9.88 12.39 -32.06
C GLU A 72 8.86 11.49 -31.35
N LYS A 73 8.15 10.62 -32.08
CA LYS A 73 7.26 9.61 -31.48
C LYS A 73 7.98 8.65 -30.55
N LEU A 74 9.20 8.19 -30.89
CA LEU A 74 9.99 7.33 -30.00
C LEU A 74 10.38 8.06 -28.70
N VAL A 75 10.79 9.33 -28.84
CA VAL A 75 11.12 10.20 -27.70
C VAL A 75 9.89 10.40 -26.81
N GLN A 76 8.73 10.71 -27.40
CA GLN A 76 7.48 10.90 -26.67
C GLN A 76 7.04 9.62 -25.97
N TYR A 77 7.22 8.45 -26.60
CA TYR A 77 6.89 7.16 -26.00
C TYR A 77 7.73 6.85 -24.76
N LEU A 78 9.03 7.12 -24.81
CA LEU A 78 9.93 6.89 -23.66
C LEU A 78 9.80 7.97 -22.57
N ALA A 79 9.46 9.20 -22.95
CA ALA A 79 9.36 10.30 -22.01
C ALA A 79 7.98 10.42 -21.35
N LEU A 80 6.90 10.31 -22.12
CA LEU A 80 5.56 10.79 -21.73
C LEU A 80 4.44 9.75 -21.81
N ALA A 81 4.54 8.74 -22.68
CA ALA A 81 3.45 7.81 -22.94
C ALA A 81 2.95 7.11 -21.67
N GLU A 82 1.63 7.07 -21.51
CA GLU A 82 0.97 6.48 -20.35
C GLU A 82 0.94 4.95 -20.44
N GLU A 83 0.97 4.40 -21.66
CA GLU A 83 1.04 2.96 -21.96
C GLU A 83 2.38 2.37 -21.53
N ASN A 84 3.44 3.17 -21.56
CA ASN A 84 4.78 2.75 -21.15
C ASN A 84 4.96 2.96 -19.65
N TRP A 85 4.88 1.89 -18.86
CA TRP A 85 5.11 1.93 -17.40
C TRP A 85 6.47 2.49 -17.01
N ASN A 86 7.48 2.25 -17.85
CA ASN A 86 8.83 2.74 -17.63
C ASN A 86 9.05 4.13 -18.24
N SER A 87 8.01 4.80 -18.75
CA SER A 87 8.15 6.18 -19.20
C SER A 87 8.59 7.07 -18.05
N THR A 88 9.38 8.09 -18.37
CA THR A 88 9.88 9.03 -17.36
C THR A 88 8.71 9.70 -16.63
N ALA A 89 7.65 10.05 -17.35
CA ALA A 89 6.41 10.59 -16.80
C ALA A 89 5.71 9.62 -15.83
N ASN A 90 5.54 8.34 -16.20
CA ASN A 90 4.92 7.36 -15.31
C ASN A 90 5.76 7.11 -14.06
N CYS A 91 7.08 7.07 -14.17
CA CYS A 91 7.96 6.99 -13.01
C CYS A 91 7.76 8.20 -12.09
N VAL A 92 7.70 9.43 -12.62
CA VAL A 92 7.41 10.65 -11.83
C VAL A 92 6.03 10.57 -11.15
N ARG A 93 4.99 10.11 -11.85
CA ARG A 93 3.65 9.88 -11.28
C ARG A 93 3.71 8.90 -10.10
N LEU A 94 4.40 7.77 -10.27
CA LEU A 94 4.56 6.74 -9.22
C LEU A 94 5.35 7.24 -8.02
N VAL A 95 6.43 7.99 -8.24
CA VAL A 95 7.21 8.59 -7.14
C VAL A 95 6.33 9.54 -6.34
N ARG A 96 5.60 10.42 -7.03
CA ARG A 96 4.67 11.36 -6.40
C ARG A 96 3.59 10.61 -5.61
N GLU A 97 2.91 9.63 -6.19
CA GLU A 97 1.86 8.89 -5.47
C GLU A 97 2.41 8.17 -4.23
N ASN A 98 3.58 7.53 -4.34
CA ASN A 98 4.19 6.86 -3.21
C ASN A 98 4.71 7.83 -2.14
N ALA A 99 5.25 8.99 -2.54
CA ALA A 99 5.61 10.07 -1.62
C ALA A 99 4.38 10.63 -0.90
N ARG A 100 3.20 10.67 -1.55
CA ARG A 100 1.94 11.09 -0.93
C ARG A 100 1.52 10.11 0.17
N ILE A 101 1.64 8.82 -0.10
CA ILE A 101 1.28 7.75 0.85
C ILE A 101 2.25 7.73 2.04
N SER A 102 3.53 7.94 1.78
CA SER A 102 4.60 7.86 2.78
C SER A 102 4.97 9.22 3.39
N ARG A 103 4.12 10.25 3.24
CA ARG A 103 4.41 11.64 3.61
C ARG A 103 4.90 11.82 5.04
N ASP A 104 4.34 11.09 5.99
CA ASP A 104 4.71 11.17 7.41
C ASP A 104 6.13 10.62 7.71
N HIS A 105 6.76 9.96 6.73
CA HIS A 105 8.05 9.28 6.86
C HIS A 105 9.15 9.91 6.00
N ILE A 106 8.85 10.96 5.22
CA ILE A 106 9.81 11.68 4.38
C ILE A 106 9.84 13.16 4.77
N PRO A 107 10.95 13.87 4.52
CA PRO A 107 10.95 15.33 4.68
C PRO A 107 9.90 15.99 3.77
N ASP A 108 9.22 17.03 4.25
CA ASP A 108 8.23 17.78 3.45
C ASP A 108 8.85 18.31 2.14
N ASP A 109 10.10 18.79 2.20
CA ASP A 109 10.85 19.25 1.02
C ASP A 109 10.94 18.17 -0.08
N TYR A 110 11.04 16.89 0.30
CA TYR A 110 11.10 15.78 -0.67
C TYR A 110 9.78 15.68 -1.43
N TRP A 111 8.67 15.76 -0.71
CA TRP A 111 7.33 15.80 -1.31
C TRP A 111 7.18 17.00 -2.24
N GLU A 112 7.57 18.19 -1.78
CA GLU A 112 7.42 19.43 -2.55
C GLU A 112 8.17 19.40 -3.87
N VAL A 113 9.41 18.89 -3.87
CA VAL A 113 10.25 18.78 -5.06
C VAL A 113 9.63 17.84 -6.10
N TRP A 114 9.18 16.65 -5.69
CA TRP A 114 8.54 15.70 -6.61
C TRP A 114 7.15 16.15 -7.07
N ASN A 115 6.37 16.76 -6.19
CA ASN A 115 5.08 17.34 -6.55
C ASN A 115 5.24 18.52 -7.52
N GLY A 116 6.28 19.35 -7.35
CA GLY A 116 6.65 20.40 -8.30
C GLY A 116 7.00 19.85 -9.68
N CYS A 117 7.81 18.77 -9.73
CA CYS A 117 8.12 18.09 -10.98
C CYS A 117 6.87 17.50 -11.67
N TYR A 118 5.91 16.99 -10.90
CA TYR A 118 4.63 16.51 -11.42
C TYR A 118 3.77 17.63 -12.03
N TRP A 119 3.76 18.83 -11.45
CA TRP A 119 3.06 19.98 -12.04
C TRP A 119 3.64 20.37 -13.40
N VAL A 120 4.97 20.36 -13.55
CA VAL A 120 5.62 20.61 -14.85
C VAL A 120 5.16 19.59 -15.90
N LEU A 121 5.03 18.31 -15.52
CA LEU A 121 4.50 17.27 -16.40
C LEU A 121 3.04 17.58 -16.82
N GLN A 122 2.18 18.03 -15.89
CA GLN A 122 0.79 18.37 -16.19
C GLN A 122 0.67 19.60 -17.11
N GLU A 123 1.53 20.60 -16.96
CA GLU A 123 1.56 21.77 -17.85
C GLU A 123 1.94 21.40 -19.30
N MET A 124 2.75 20.36 -19.48
CA MET A 124 3.13 19.85 -20.79
C MET A 124 2.02 19.09 -21.51
N ASP A 125 1.14 18.41 -20.79
CA ASP A 125 0.02 17.67 -21.37
C ASP A 125 -1.00 18.60 -22.07
N GLY A 126 -1.00 19.90 -21.72
CA GLY A 126 -1.88 20.92 -22.30
C GLY A 126 -1.31 21.72 -23.49
N GLN A 127 -0.02 21.60 -23.82
CA GLN A 127 0.61 22.32 -24.95
C GLN A 127 1.35 21.34 -25.88
N GLN A 128 1.35 21.60 -27.19
CA GLN A 128 2.03 20.74 -28.19
C GLN A 128 3.42 20.27 -27.70
N SER A 129 3.55 18.94 -27.52
CA SER A 129 4.69 18.23 -26.94
C SER A 129 5.92 18.18 -27.86
N GLY A 130 6.42 19.33 -28.29
CA GLY A 130 7.61 19.41 -29.13
C GLY A 130 8.88 18.95 -28.39
N MET A 131 9.87 18.47 -29.14
CA MET A 131 11.17 17.96 -28.64
C MET A 131 11.85 18.87 -27.60
N ARG A 132 11.73 20.19 -27.76
CA ARG A 132 12.29 21.18 -26.82
C ARG A 132 11.67 21.10 -25.42
N ASN A 133 10.37 20.86 -25.33
CA ASN A 133 9.67 20.74 -24.04
C ASN A 133 10.03 19.42 -23.37
N VAL A 134 10.15 18.33 -24.14
CA VAL A 134 10.63 17.04 -23.62
C VAL A 134 12.02 17.17 -23.02
N ARG A 135 13.00 17.78 -23.72
CA ARG A 135 14.34 17.99 -23.14
C ARG A 135 14.33 18.77 -21.84
N LYS A 136 13.52 19.83 -21.74
CA LYS A 136 13.36 20.59 -20.49
C LYS A 136 12.80 19.72 -19.36
N PHE A 137 11.85 18.85 -19.66
CA PHE A 137 11.31 17.89 -18.70
C PHE A 137 12.36 16.90 -18.22
N LEU A 138 13.15 16.31 -19.13
CA LEU A 138 14.23 15.40 -18.75
C LEU A 138 15.25 16.09 -17.85
N GLU A 139 15.64 17.33 -18.16
CA GLU A 139 16.51 18.14 -17.31
C GLU A 139 15.90 18.40 -15.93
N GLN A 140 14.60 18.75 -15.88
CA GLN A 140 13.89 18.96 -14.64
C GLN A 140 13.83 17.68 -13.79
N VAL A 141 13.60 16.52 -14.39
CA VAL A 141 13.58 15.22 -13.67
C VAL A 141 14.96 14.91 -13.10
N LYS A 142 16.05 15.11 -13.87
CA LYS A 142 17.42 14.94 -13.37
C LYS A 142 17.70 15.85 -12.17
N MET A 143 17.36 17.13 -12.27
CA MET A 143 17.56 18.09 -11.17
C MET A 143 16.69 17.79 -9.95
N THR A 144 15.44 17.36 -10.16
CA THR A 144 14.51 16.92 -9.11
C THR A 144 15.09 15.73 -8.36
N SER A 145 15.59 14.72 -9.08
CA SER A 145 16.20 13.54 -8.48
C SER A 145 17.44 13.89 -7.63
N LEU A 146 18.36 14.68 -8.17
CA LEU A 146 19.55 15.16 -7.44
C LEU A 146 19.18 15.96 -6.18
N THR A 147 18.19 16.85 -6.29
CA THR A 147 17.70 17.66 -5.16
C THR A 147 17.06 16.76 -4.11
N SER A 148 16.22 15.81 -4.52
CA SER A 148 15.55 14.86 -3.63
C SER A 148 16.55 13.97 -2.88
N GLN A 149 17.64 13.56 -3.52
CA GLN A 149 18.74 12.87 -2.88
C GLN A 149 19.43 13.76 -1.84
N GLY A 150 19.70 15.03 -2.18
CA GLY A 150 20.27 15.99 -1.24
C GLY A 150 19.40 16.20 0.00
N ILE A 151 18.07 16.24 -0.16
CA ILE A 151 17.10 16.37 0.93
C ILE A 151 17.14 15.14 1.83
N ILE A 152 17.11 13.92 1.27
CA ILE A 152 17.19 12.68 2.05
C ILE A 152 18.48 12.65 2.87
N GLU A 153 19.62 12.92 2.24
CA GLU A 153 20.92 12.82 2.91
C GLU A 153 21.16 13.95 3.94
N SER A 154 20.53 15.12 3.77
CA SER A 154 20.72 16.26 4.67
C SER A 154 19.72 16.30 5.84
N ALA A 155 18.44 16.02 5.59
CA ALA A 155 17.35 16.30 6.54
C ALA A 155 16.72 15.05 7.17
N MET A 156 16.81 13.88 6.53
CA MET A 156 16.08 12.68 6.98
C MET A 156 16.78 11.97 8.15
N SER A 157 16.00 11.45 9.12
CA SER A 157 16.54 10.60 10.19
C SER A 157 16.97 9.23 9.66
N ARG A 158 18.09 8.67 10.16
CA ARG A 158 18.71 7.42 9.66
C ARG A 158 18.03 6.16 10.23
N GLY A 159 16.70 6.20 10.35
CA GLY A 159 15.88 5.09 10.82
C GLY A 159 15.43 4.15 9.70
N VAL A 160 14.43 3.31 10.00
CA VAL A 160 13.86 2.30 9.09
C VAL A 160 13.50 2.87 7.71
N ALA A 161 12.87 4.04 7.66
CA ALA A 161 12.40 4.64 6.39
C ALA A 161 13.56 5.00 5.47
N TYR A 162 14.63 5.52 6.07
CA TYR A 162 15.84 5.89 5.34
C TYR A 162 16.52 4.64 4.78
N GLN A 163 16.60 3.56 5.54
CA GLN A 163 17.22 2.32 5.07
C GLN A 163 16.43 1.67 3.92
N ILE A 164 15.09 1.64 3.99
CA ILE A 164 14.26 1.13 2.90
C ILE A 164 14.44 1.94 1.61
N ILE A 165 14.50 3.27 1.72
CA ILE A 165 14.81 4.15 0.59
C ILE A 165 16.21 3.81 0.02
N LYS A 166 17.23 3.65 0.88
CA LYS A 166 18.59 3.30 0.44
C LYS A 166 18.62 1.96 -0.30
N ILE A 167 17.93 0.94 0.21
CA ILE A 167 17.86 -0.38 -0.44
C ILE A 167 17.25 -0.27 -1.84
N GLY A 168 16.07 0.34 -1.96
CA GLY A 168 15.40 0.51 -3.25
C GLY A 168 16.25 1.32 -4.24
N LYS A 169 16.86 2.41 -3.77
CA LYS A 169 17.76 3.25 -4.55
C LYS A 169 18.94 2.48 -5.14
N TRP A 170 19.72 1.83 -4.28
CA TRP A 170 20.96 1.20 -4.69
C TRP A 170 20.72 -0.05 -5.53
N LEU A 171 19.65 -0.79 -5.23
CA LEU A 171 19.26 -1.96 -6.01
C LEU A 171 18.86 -1.57 -7.45
N GLU A 172 17.99 -0.56 -7.63
CA GLU A 172 17.60 -0.08 -8.97
C GLU A 172 18.81 0.44 -9.76
N ARG A 173 19.73 1.15 -9.08
CA ARG A 173 20.95 1.68 -9.70
C ARG A 173 21.92 0.59 -10.16
N ALA A 174 22.10 -0.45 -9.35
CA ALA A 174 22.95 -1.59 -9.70
C ALA A 174 22.38 -2.32 -10.92
N GLU A 175 21.09 -2.63 -10.88
CA GLU A 175 20.36 -3.30 -11.96
C GLU A 175 20.44 -2.50 -13.27
N LYS A 176 20.19 -1.18 -13.23
CA LYS A 176 20.30 -0.34 -14.43
C LYS A 176 21.70 -0.27 -15.01
N THR A 177 22.72 -0.21 -14.17
CA THR A 177 24.11 -0.20 -14.62
C THR A 177 24.45 -1.51 -15.33
N ALA A 178 24.03 -2.65 -14.77
CA ALA A 178 24.21 -3.94 -15.40
C ALA A 178 23.48 -4.05 -16.74
N ARG A 179 22.24 -3.56 -16.84
CA ARG A 179 21.47 -3.55 -18.08
C ARG A 179 22.11 -2.68 -19.17
N ILE A 180 22.62 -1.50 -18.82
CA ILE A 180 23.37 -0.64 -19.76
C ILE A 180 24.62 -1.37 -20.28
N LEU A 181 25.41 -1.96 -19.38
CA LEU A 181 26.62 -2.68 -19.75
C LEU A 181 26.33 -3.87 -20.66
N ASN A 182 25.28 -4.64 -20.36
CA ASN A 182 24.91 -5.83 -21.12
C ASN A 182 24.59 -5.49 -22.58
N VAL A 183 23.74 -4.47 -22.79
CA VAL A 183 23.37 -4.03 -24.14
C VAL A 183 24.57 -3.44 -24.90
N VAL A 184 25.46 -2.72 -24.21
CA VAL A 184 26.69 -2.19 -24.81
C VAL A 184 27.66 -3.33 -25.18
N CYS A 185 27.79 -4.37 -24.36
CA CYS A 185 28.60 -5.55 -24.67
C CYS A 185 28.06 -6.29 -25.89
N GLU A 186 26.74 -6.50 -25.97
CA GLU A 186 26.08 -7.14 -27.10
C GLU A 186 26.36 -6.39 -28.42
N ARG A 187 26.23 -5.06 -28.41
CA ARG A 187 26.51 -4.22 -29.59
C ARG A 187 27.98 -4.17 -29.98
N THR A 188 28.86 -4.15 -29.00
CA THR A 188 30.31 -4.20 -29.25
C THR A 188 30.66 -5.52 -29.96
N ARG A 189 30.11 -6.64 -29.47
CA ARG A 189 30.30 -7.97 -30.08
C ARG A 189 29.76 -8.05 -31.51
N GLU A 190 28.55 -7.51 -31.77
CA GLU A 190 27.99 -7.45 -33.14
C GLU A 190 28.92 -6.70 -34.11
N ARG A 191 29.57 -5.62 -33.66
CA ARG A 191 30.52 -4.85 -34.48
C ARG A 191 31.87 -5.52 -34.68
N GLU A 192 32.39 -6.23 -33.68
CA GLU A 192 33.58 -7.06 -33.83
C GLU A 192 33.39 -8.11 -34.95
N MET A 193 32.17 -8.65 -35.09
CA MET A 193 31.80 -9.56 -36.17
C MET A 193 31.66 -8.87 -37.54
N GLU A 194 31.41 -7.56 -37.58
CA GLU A 194 31.26 -6.74 -38.79
C GLU A 194 32.59 -6.08 -39.27
N GLU A 195 33.74 -6.40 -38.66
CA GLU A 195 35.08 -5.82 -38.96
C GLU A 195 35.18 -4.28 -38.85
N GLN A 196 34.33 -3.65 -38.02
CA GLN A 196 34.35 -2.19 -37.77
C GLN A 196 35.19 -1.86 -36.52
N THR A 197 35.99 -0.78 -36.57
CA THR A 197 37.11 -0.54 -35.63
C THR A 197 36.88 0.54 -34.57
N GLU A 198 35.68 1.12 -34.46
CA GLU A 198 35.40 2.21 -33.50
C GLU A 198 34.38 1.80 -32.42
N ASP A 199 34.86 1.07 -31.40
CA ASP A 199 34.10 0.71 -30.19
C ASP A 199 33.91 1.88 -29.21
N TYR A 200 34.68 2.95 -29.41
CA TYR A 200 34.69 4.15 -28.57
C TYR A 200 33.30 4.74 -28.34
N TYR A 201 32.45 4.71 -29.36
CA TYR A 201 31.14 5.35 -29.35
C TYR A 201 30.20 4.80 -28.27
N TYR A 202 30.06 3.46 -28.17
CA TYR A 202 29.12 2.85 -27.22
C TYR A 202 29.63 2.88 -25.78
N TRP A 203 30.94 2.75 -25.56
CA TRP A 203 31.53 2.86 -24.21
C TRP A 203 31.47 4.30 -23.68
N LEU A 204 31.67 5.30 -24.55
CA LEU A 204 31.42 6.70 -24.21
C LEU A 204 29.94 6.92 -23.85
N ALA A 205 29.01 6.34 -24.62
CA ALA A 205 27.59 6.41 -24.34
C ALA A 205 27.26 5.80 -22.97
N ALA A 206 27.80 4.60 -22.67
CA ALA A 206 27.63 3.93 -21.37
C ALA A 206 28.09 4.81 -20.20
N LEU A 207 29.27 5.43 -20.32
CA LEU A 207 29.81 6.35 -19.31
C LEU A 207 28.96 7.61 -19.14
N ARG A 208 28.39 8.15 -20.23
CA ARG A 208 27.48 9.31 -20.15
C ARG A 208 26.13 8.91 -19.50
N MET A 209 25.56 7.78 -19.90
CA MET A 209 24.32 7.22 -19.36
C MET A 209 24.42 6.92 -17.86
N THR A 210 25.60 6.48 -17.41
CA THR A 210 25.90 6.20 -15.99
C THR A 210 26.50 7.40 -15.24
N ASN A 211 26.53 8.62 -15.80
CA ASN A 211 27.19 9.78 -15.18
C ASN A 211 28.65 9.54 -14.74
N GLY A 212 29.33 8.58 -15.36
CA GLY A 212 30.67 8.12 -15.01
C GLY A 212 31.78 8.77 -15.82
N TYR A 213 31.46 9.42 -16.94
CA TYR A 213 32.46 9.94 -17.88
C TYR A 213 33.58 10.78 -17.23
N GLU A 214 33.23 11.80 -16.45
CA GLU A 214 34.23 12.65 -15.79
C GLU A 214 35.05 11.89 -14.73
N ALA A 215 34.39 11.02 -13.96
CA ALA A 215 35.04 10.23 -12.91
C ALA A 215 36.01 9.20 -13.51
N TYR A 216 35.62 8.58 -14.62
CA TYR A 216 36.46 7.65 -15.37
C TYR A 216 37.69 8.37 -15.93
N LEU A 217 37.52 9.52 -16.59
CA LEU A 217 38.66 10.26 -17.16
C LEU A 217 39.66 10.74 -16.10
N LYS A 218 39.18 11.05 -14.89
CA LYS A 218 40.05 11.40 -13.76
C LYS A 218 40.85 10.20 -13.26
N ALA A 219 40.27 8.99 -13.31
CA ALA A 219 40.92 7.76 -12.85
C ALA A 219 41.81 7.10 -13.92
N ASN A 220 41.44 7.18 -15.20
CA ASN A 220 42.07 6.48 -16.33
C ASN A 220 42.36 7.41 -17.54
N PRO A 221 43.28 8.39 -17.44
CA PRO A 221 43.65 9.23 -18.59
C PRO A 221 44.60 8.51 -19.56
N PRO A 222 44.52 8.67 -20.91
CA PRO A 222 43.48 9.24 -21.77
C PRO A 222 42.83 8.19 -22.71
N LEU A 223 42.96 6.89 -22.43
CA LEU A 223 42.48 5.82 -23.30
C LEU A 223 41.13 5.29 -22.80
N MET A 224 40.14 5.27 -23.69
CA MET A 224 38.89 4.54 -23.49
C MET A 224 39.07 3.12 -23.99
N ASP A 225 39.49 2.24 -23.07
CA ASP A 225 39.50 0.80 -23.29
C ASP A 225 38.19 0.21 -22.75
N ALA A 226 37.52 -0.62 -23.55
CA ALA A 226 36.29 -1.32 -23.19
C ALA A 226 36.41 -2.04 -21.85
N LYS A 227 37.53 -2.74 -21.65
CA LYS A 227 37.78 -3.51 -20.42
C LYS A 227 37.94 -2.62 -19.19
N GLU A 228 38.62 -1.48 -19.33
CA GLU A 228 38.79 -0.54 -18.22
C GLU A 228 37.50 0.19 -17.88
N VAL A 229 36.68 0.56 -18.87
CA VAL A 229 35.34 1.12 -18.63
C VAL A 229 34.46 0.12 -17.90
N LEU A 230 34.49 -1.14 -18.33
CA LEU A 230 33.70 -2.17 -17.68
C LEU A 230 34.15 -2.43 -16.25
N CYS A 231 35.45 -2.60 -16.00
CA CYS A 231 36.00 -2.72 -14.65
C CYS A 231 35.65 -1.51 -13.76
N PHE A 232 35.63 -0.31 -14.34
CA PHE A 232 35.23 0.91 -13.63
C PHE A 232 33.75 0.89 -13.22
N LEU A 233 32.86 0.43 -14.11
CA LEU A 233 31.42 0.36 -13.85
C LEU A 233 30.98 -0.88 -13.05
N THR A 234 31.81 -1.92 -12.96
CA THR A 234 31.50 -3.12 -12.17
C THR A 234 32.18 -3.13 -10.81
N SER A 235 33.49 -2.88 -10.75
CA SER A 235 34.34 -3.20 -9.58
C SER A 235 34.90 -1.99 -8.83
N ASN A 236 34.61 -0.76 -9.25
CA ASN A 236 35.15 0.42 -8.57
C ASN A 236 34.35 0.81 -7.31
N ARG A 237 34.85 0.43 -6.12
CA ARG A 237 34.24 0.77 -4.82
C ARG A 237 34.26 2.26 -4.45
N ALA A 238 34.85 3.14 -5.27
CA ALA A 238 34.80 4.60 -5.07
C ALA A 238 33.77 5.30 -5.97
N PHE A 239 33.18 4.60 -6.95
CA PHE A 239 32.23 5.20 -7.88
C PHE A 239 30.78 4.85 -7.50
N PRO A 240 29.91 5.85 -7.19
CA PRO A 240 28.56 5.58 -6.68
C PRO A 240 27.58 4.88 -7.62
N ARG A 241 27.96 4.64 -8.87
CA ARG A 241 27.15 3.89 -9.84
C ARG A 241 27.82 2.60 -10.28
N SER A 242 28.94 2.23 -9.67
CA SER A 242 29.48 0.89 -9.91
C SER A 242 28.60 -0.16 -9.25
N ILE A 243 28.56 -1.36 -9.83
CA ILE A 243 27.74 -2.46 -9.31
C ILE A 243 28.17 -2.82 -7.88
N ILE A 244 29.46 -3.03 -7.63
CA ILE A 244 29.95 -3.41 -6.30
C ILE A 244 29.66 -2.34 -5.24
N TYR A 245 29.79 -1.05 -5.59
CA TYR A 245 29.47 0.04 -4.66
C TYR A 245 28.00 -0.02 -4.24
N CYS A 246 27.11 -0.24 -5.21
CA CYS A 246 25.68 -0.32 -4.94
C CYS A 246 25.34 -1.54 -4.09
N LEU A 247 25.92 -2.71 -4.37
CA LEU A 247 25.70 -3.93 -3.58
C LEU A 247 26.19 -3.77 -2.13
N ASP A 248 27.38 -3.20 -1.93
CA ASP A 248 27.89 -2.92 -0.59
C ASP A 248 26.92 -2.05 0.20
N HIS A 249 26.34 -1.03 -0.43
CA HIS A 249 25.37 -0.13 0.22
C HIS A 249 23.99 -0.77 0.41
N VAL A 250 23.54 -1.68 -0.46
CA VAL A 250 22.33 -2.49 -0.21
C VAL A 250 22.56 -3.36 1.02
N ARG A 251 23.72 -4.03 1.09
CA ARG A 251 24.08 -4.91 2.21
C ARG A 251 24.16 -4.16 3.53
N GLU A 252 24.82 -3.01 3.55
CA GLU A 252 24.92 -2.13 4.71
C GLU A 252 23.54 -1.63 5.16
N ALA A 253 22.70 -1.21 4.22
CA ALA A 253 21.35 -0.74 4.54
C ALA A 253 20.45 -1.86 5.10
N VAL A 254 20.60 -3.10 4.60
CA VAL A 254 19.91 -4.28 5.15
C VAL A 254 20.43 -4.63 6.55
N ASP A 255 21.74 -4.55 6.78
CA ASP A 255 22.34 -4.74 8.11
C ASP A 255 21.79 -3.73 9.13
N ASP A 256 21.77 -2.45 8.75
CA ASP A 256 21.26 -1.38 9.61
C ASP A 256 19.75 -1.51 9.87
N LEU A 257 19.00 -1.97 8.86
CA LEU A 257 17.55 -2.20 8.97
C LEU A 257 17.22 -3.27 10.02
N GLU A 258 18.02 -4.34 10.09
CA GLU A 258 17.85 -5.46 11.03
C GLU A 258 18.65 -5.26 12.34
N GLY A 259 19.35 -4.14 12.51
CA GLY A 259 20.16 -3.85 13.69
C GLY A 259 21.34 -4.81 13.87
N GLY A 260 21.91 -5.31 12.76
CA GLY A 260 23.06 -6.21 12.74
C GLY A 260 22.78 -7.65 13.20
N LYS A 261 21.51 -8.05 13.32
CA LYS A 261 21.11 -9.42 13.68
C LYS A 261 20.45 -10.09 12.48
N VAL A 262 20.96 -11.26 12.08
CA VAL A 262 20.29 -12.10 11.09
C VAL A 262 19.15 -12.84 11.78
N SER A 263 17.92 -12.42 11.52
CA SER A 263 16.73 -13.08 12.02
C SER A 263 16.36 -14.27 11.12
N HIS A 264 15.58 -15.23 11.65
CA HIS A 264 15.21 -16.44 10.90
C HIS A 264 14.35 -16.13 9.65
N TYR A 265 13.70 -14.96 9.59
CA TYR A 265 12.88 -14.51 8.46
C TYR A 265 13.66 -13.70 7.41
N SER A 266 14.83 -13.15 7.76
CA SER A 266 15.68 -12.35 6.86
C SER A 266 16.89 -13.13 6.33
N TRP A 267 17.16 -14.33 6.84
CA TRP A 267 18.30 -15.16 6.43
C TRP A 267 18.42 -15.36 4.92
N GLU A 268 17.32 -15.61 4.22
CA GLU A 268 17.32 -15.84 2.77
C GLU A 268 17.82 -14.60 2.00
N LEU A 269 17.43 -13.40 2.44
CA LEU A 269 17.88 -12.13 1.87
C LEU A 269 19.39 -11.93 2.06
N PHE A 270 19.87 -12.18 3.27
CA PHE A 270 21.30 -12.10 3.60
C PHE A 270 22.12 -13.11 2.80
N ALA A 271 21.66 -14.35 2.73
CA ALA A 271 22.32 -15.42 1.97
C ALA A 271 22.44 -15.05 0.49
N LYS A 272 21.38 -14.51 -0.13
CA LYS A 272 21.39 -14.12 -1.54
C LYS A 272 22.29 -12.91 -1.80
N LEU A 273 22.27 -11.90 -0.92
CA LEU A 273 23.16 -10.74 -1.01
C LEU A 273 24.64 -11.13 -0.88
N ASP A 274 24.96 -11.98 0.10
CA ASP A 274 26.32 -12.47 0.32
C ASP A 274 26.78 -13.38 -0.83
N GLN A 275 25.89 -14.19 -1.40
CA GLN A 275 26.16 -14.97 -2.61
C GLN A 275 26.56 -14.05 -3.78
N LEU A 276 25.71 -13.07 -4.13
CA LEU A 276 26.01 -12.17 -5.26
C LEU A 276 27.28 -11.34 -5.04
N ARG A 277 27.54 -10.90 -3.81
CA ARG A 277 28.80 -10.20 -3.50
C ARG A 277 30.01 -11.12 -3.69
N THR A 278 29.89 -12.37 -3.23
CA THR A 278 30.95 -13.37 -3.38
C THR A 278 31.21 -13.70 -4.85
N ASP A 279 30.16 -13.84 -5.65
CA ASP A 279 30.26 -14.07 -7.10
C ASP A 279 31.02 -12.91 -7.78
N PHE A 280 30.75 -11.67 -7.39
CA PHE A 280 31.50 -10.49 -7.88
C PHE A 280 32.96 -10.44 -7.42
N GLU A 281 33.26 -10.88 -6.20
CA GLU A 281 34.63 -10.86 -5.66
C GLU A 281 35.50 -11.98 -6.22
N GLN A 282 34.91 -13.11 -6.60
CA GLN A 282 35.62 -14.27 -7.13
C GLN A 282 35.82 -14.22 -8.64
N THR A 283 34.95 -13.50 -9.37
CA THR A 283 35.05 -13.38 -10.83
C THR A 283 36.11 -12.35 -11.23
N ASP A 284 37.14 -12.78 -11.96
CA ASP A 284 38.09 -11.87 -12.60
C ASP A 284 37.49 -11.28 -13.88
N ILE A 285 36.82 -10.15 -13.72
CA ILE A 285 36.14 -9.42 -14.79
C ILE A 285 37.08 -9.06 -15.96
N ARG A 286 38.38 -8.90 -15.72
CA ARG A 286 39.35 -8.58 -16.78
C ARG A 286 39.66 -9.76 -17.69
N ALA A 287 39.52 -10.97 -17.14
CA ALA A 287 39.80 -12.23 -17.81
C ALA A 287 38.61 -12.73 -18.65
N LEU A 288 37.39 -12.25 -18.37
CA LEU A 288 36.19 -12.65 -19.11
C LEU A 288 36.23 -12.18 -20.57
N ASN A 289 35.77 -13.05 -21.47
CA ASN A 289 35.42 -12.67 -22.84
C ASN A 289 34.01 -12.05 -22.90
N SER A 290 33.63 -11.51 -24.06
CA SER A 290 32.36 -10.79 -24.24
C SER A 290 31.12 -11.66 -23.92
N ASP A 291 31.13 -12.95 -24.26
CA ASP A 291 30.00 -13.85 -23.99
C ASP A 291 29.90 -14.20 -22.49
N GLU A 292 31.03 -14.54 -21.85
CA GLU A 292 31.10 -14.80 -20.41
C GLU A 292 30.67 -13.58 -19.59
N MET A 293 30.99 -12.38 -20.08
CA MET A 293 30.65 -11.12 -19.46
C MET A 293 29.15 -10.80 -19.54
N MET A 294 28.53 -11.03 -20.70
CA MET A 294 27.08 -10.93 -20.86
C MET A 294 26.35 -11.96 -19.99
N GLU A 295 26.85 -13.20 -19.92
CA GLU A 295 26.29 -14.23 -19.04
C GLU A 295 26.37 -13.80 -17.57
N PHE A 296 27.52 -13.29 -17.12
CA PHE A 296 27.70 -12.77 -15.77
C PHE A 296 26.75 -11.60 -15.46
N LEU A 297 26.62 -10.62 -16.36
CA LEU A 297 25.73 -9.47 -16.18
C LEU A 297 24.25 -9.87 -16.17
N ASN A 298 23.85 -10.88 -16.96
CA ASN A 298 22.50 -11.45 -16.94
C ASN A 298 22.21 -12.19 -15.62
N GLN A 299 23.14 -13.02 -15.16
CA GLN A 299 23.02 -13.69 -13.85
C GLN A 299 22.92 -12.67 -12.71
N PHE A 300 23.68 -11.59 -12.78
CA PHE A 300 23.59 -10.50 -11.80
C PHE A 300 22.22 -9.80 -11.81
N GLN A 301 21.68 -9.49 -13.00
CA GLN A 301 20.35 -8.89 -13.13
C GLN A 301 19.27 -9.81 -12.54
N ASN A 302 19.31 -11.11 -12.86
CA ASN A 302 18.40 -12.10 -12.27
C ASN A 302 18.54 -12.15 -10.74
N GLY A 303 19.77 -12.10 -10.24
CA GLY A 303 20.03 -12.03 -8.81
C GLY A 303 19.45 -10.77 -8.14
N CYS A 304 19.49 -9.61 -8.80
CA CYS A 304 18.85 -8.38 -8.30
C CYS A 304 17.33 -8.51 -8.24
N ASN A 305 16.72 -9.15 -9.24
CA ASN A 305 15.28 -9.43 -9.27
C ASN A 305 14.90 -10.37 -8.13
N GLU A 306 15.65 -11.46 -7.93
CA GLU A 306 15.46 -12.38 -6.80
C GLU A 306 15.61 -11.68 -5.44
N ILE A 307 16.61 -10.80 -5.27
CA ILE A 307 16.72 -9.96 -4.06
C ILE A 307 15.47 -9.10 -3.90
N GLY A 308 14.98 -8.48 -4.97
CA GLY A 308 13.76 -7.67 -4.95
C GLY A 308 12.53 -8.48 -4.53
N GLU A 309 12.39 -9.70 -5.03
CA GLU A 309 11.31 -10.62 -4.64
C GLU A 309 11.44 -11.09 -3.20
N ILE A 310 12.63 -11.52 -2.77
CA ILE A 310 12.88 -11.98 -1.39
C ILE A 310 12.63 -10.80 -0.45
N PHE A 311 13.17 -9.61 -0.74
CA PHE A 311 12.92 -8.41 0.04
C PHE A 311 11.43 -8.09 0.11
N SER A 312 10.71 -8.23 -1.01
CA SER A 312 9.27 -8.02 -1.04
C SER A 312 8.51 -9.05 -0.19
N LYS A 313 8.90 -10.33 -0.24
CA LYS A 313 8.31 -11.39 0.59
C LYS A 313 8.62 -11.19 2.07
N THR A 314 9.89 -10.93 2.41
CA THR A 314 10.38 -10.71 3.79
C THR A 314 9.71 -9.51 4.46
N TYR A 315 9.48 -8.42 3.72
CA TYR A 315 8.89 -7.19 4.25
C TYR A 315 7.43 -6.97 3.81
N TYR A 316 6.78 -7.99 3.24
CA TYR A 316 5.38 -7.97 2.78
C TYR A 316 5.05 -6.78 1.85
N LEU A 317 5.90 -6.55 0.85
CA LEU A 317 5.76 -5.54 -0.19
C LEU A 317 4.96 -6.12 -1.37
N ILE A 318 4.15 -5.28 -2.01
CA ILE A 318 3.35 -5.65 -3.20
C ILE A 318 4.02 -5.03 -4.42
N ASP A 319 4.34 -5.85 -5.41
CA ASP A 319 4.91 -5.40 -6.68
C ASP A 319 3.83 -4.81 -7.60
N PRO A 320 3.91 -3.51 -7.99
CA PRO A 320 2.95 -2.89 -8.90
C PRO A 320 2.95 -3.47 -10.32
N THR A 321 4.00 -4.17 -10.77
CA THR A 321 4.04 -4.74 -12.14
C THR A 321 3.33 -6.10 -12.25
N LEU A 322 3.26 -6.88 -11.16
CA LEU A 322 2.58 -8.18 -11.14
C LEU A 322 1.04 -8.06 -11.24
N GLU A 323 0.45 -6.94 -10.78
CA GLU A 323 -0.99 -6.69 -10.91
C GLU A 323 -1.49 -6.61 -12.38
N LYS A 324 -0.60 -6.40 -13.37
CA LYS A 324 -0.98 -6.25 -14.78
C LYS A 324 -0.48 -7.33 -15.73
N GLU A 325 0.63 -8.02 -15.43
CA GLU A 325 1.03 -9.19 -16.23
C GLU A 325 0.05 -10.37 -16.03
N GLU A 326 -0.48 -10.54 -14.82
CA GLU A 326 -1.59 -11.47 -14.56
C GLU A 326 -2.89 -11.04 -15.30
N ALA A 327 -3.10 -9.74 -15.52
CA ALA A 327 -4.22 -9.23 -16.30
C ALA A 327 -4.06 -9.49 -17.82
N SER A 328 -2.83 -9.52 -18.33
CA SER A 328 -2.52 -9.77 -19.75
C SER A 328 -2.58 -11.25 -20.12
N GLN A 329 -2.17 -12.17 -19.24
CA GLN A 329 -2.27 -13.62 -19.48
C GLN A 329 -3.69 -14.17 -19.28
N SER A 330 -4.55 -13.46 -18.55
CA SER A 330 -5.94 -13.84 -18.31
C SER A 330 -6.89 -13.57 -19.50
N GLN A 331 -6.42 -12.92 -20.57
CA GLN A 331 -7.27 -12.51 -21.70
C GLN A 331 -7.54 -13.61 -22.75
N THR A 332 -6.85 -14.75 -22.74
CA THR A 332 -7.03 -15.79 -23.79
C THR A 332 -7.98 -16.92 -23.41
N GLN A 333 -8.44 -17.02 -22.16
CA GLN A 333 -9.41 -18.03 -21.74
C GLN A 333 -10.39 -17.48 -20.71
N ARG A 334 -11.46 -16.81 -21.16
CA ARG A 334 -12.79 -16.75 -20.50
C ARG A 334 -13.76 -15.89 -21.33
N GLN A 335 -14.14 -16.37 -22.50
CA GLN A 335 -15.51 -16.18 -22.94
C GLN A 335 -16.36 -17.14 -22.12
N THR A 336 -17.05 -16.63 -21.09
CA THR A 336 -18.43 -16.90 -20.67
C THR A 336 -18.60 -16.40 -19.23
N GLN A 337 -19.66 -15.63 -18.98
CA GLN A 337 -20.15 -15.08 -17.70
C GLN A 337 -19.59 -13.73 -17.25
N THR A 338 -20.36 -12.73 -17.67
CA THR A 338 -20.36 -11.33 -17.27
C THR A 338 -20.64 -11.16 -15.78
N ILE A 339 -19.63 -10.84 -14.98
CA ILE A 339 -19.78 -10.08 -13.72
C ILE A 339 -18.61 -9.10 -13.67
N GLY A 340 -18.93 -7.80 -13.67
CA GLY A 340 -17.96 -6.72 -13.86
C GLY A 340 -17.00 -6.54 -12.69
N THR A 341 -15.70 -6.64 -12.96
CA THR A 341 -14.64 -6.17 -12.09
C THR A 341 -14.45 -4.66 -12.28
N LYS A 342 -15.11 -3.87 -11.43
CA LYS A 342 -14.73 -2.47 -11.20
C LYS A 342 -13.34 -2.44 -10.56
N GLY A 343 -12.48 -1.55 -11.04
CA GLY A 343 -11.18 -1.27 -10.43
C GLY A 343 -11.31 -0.91 -8.96
N ILE A 344 -10.28 -1.23 -8.16
CA ILE A 344 -10.22 -0.92 -6.73
C ILE A 344 -10.32 0.60 -6.57
N THR A 345 -11.54 1.05 -6.29
CA THR A 345 -11.90 2.46 -6.11
C THR A 345 -12.02 2.67 -4.61
N SER A 346 -11.14 3.47 -4.03
CA SER A 346 -11.30 3.88 -2.63
C SER A 346 -12.64 4.60 -2.49
N MET A 347 -13.58 4.05 -1.72
CA MET A 347 -14.87 4.69 -1.52
C MET A 347 -14.73 5.80 -0.48
N LYS A 348 -15.27 6.98 -0.78
CA LYS A 348 -15.32 8.10 0.16
C LYS A 348 -16.76 8.29 0.62
N TYR A 349 -16.98 8.34 1.91
CA TYR A 349 -18.30 8.55 2.49
C TYR A 349 -18.32 9.84 3.29
N LYS A 350 -19.37 10.65 3.12
CA LYS A 350 -19.77 11.67 4.07
C LYS A 350 -20.82 11.07 5.00
N ILE A 351 -20.60 11.20 6.29
CA ILE A 351 -21.51 10.74 7.34
C ILE A 351 -21.94 11.95 8.14
N GLU A 352 -23.24 12.06 8.37
CA GLU A 352 -23.85 13.07 9.24
C GLU A 352 -24.67 12.33 10.30
N HIS A 353 -24.31 12.48 11.57
CA HIS A 353 -25.01 11.86 12.70
C HIS A 353 -25.45 12.95 13.66
N THR A 354 -26.75 13.06 13.90
CA THR A 354 -27.34 13.98 14.88
C THR A 354 -28.10 13.21 15.95
N ASN A 355 -27.72 13.38 17.21
CA ASN A 355 -28.49 12.95 18.38
C ASN A 355 -29.18 14.17 18.97
N ILE A 356 -30.49 14.09 19.15
CA ILE A 356 -31.30 15.14 19.78
C ILE A 356 -31.93 14.55 21.03
N PHE A 357 -31.47 15.01 22.19
CA PHE A 357 -32.07 14.69 23.48
C PHE A 357 -33.05 15.80 23.85
N GLU A 358 -34.28 15.45 24.18
CA GLU A 358 -35.25 16.36 24.79
C GLU A 358 -35.51 15.93 26.24
N TYR A 359 -35.42 16.88 27.16
CA TYR A 359 -35.61 16.64 28.58
C TYR A 359 -36.98 17.15 29.03
N GLU A 360 -37.70 16.33 29.80
CA GLU A 360 -39.01 16.67 30.34
C GLU A 360 -38.96 17.91 31.26
N THR A 361 -37.85 18.08 31.98
CA THR A 361 -37.61 19.24 32.84
C THR A 361 -36.25 19.88 32.52
N ILE A 362 -36.06 21.11 32.97
CA ILE A 362 -34.80 21.84 32.79
C ILE A 362 -33.68 21.05 33.46
N VAL A 363 -32.62 20.80 32.70
CA VAL A 363 -31.36 20.24 33.18
C VAL A 363 -30.47 21.37 33.67
N ASP A 364 -30.02 21.31 34.93
CA ASP A 364 -29.13 22.33 35.51
C ASP A 364 -27.73 22.30 34.88
N GLN A 365 -27.19 21.08 34.74
CA GLN A 365 -25.88 20.82 34.16
C GLN A 365 -25.80 19.37 33.66
N SER A 366 -24.98 19.13 32.64
CA SER A 366 -24.74 17.78 32.11
C SER A 366 -23.27 17.56 31.76
N MET A 367 -22.77 16.35 32.02
CA MET A 367 -21.44 15.89 31.61
C MET A 367 -21.61 14.70 30.69
N ASN A 368 -21.07 14.81 29.49
CA ASN A 368 -21.30 13.84 28.43
C ASN A 368 -19.98 13.41 27.80
N SER A 369 -20.01 12.21 27.23
CA SER A 369 -18.95 11.58 26.46
C SER A 369 -19.55 11.01 25.18
N ILE A 370 -18.89 11.22 24.04
CA ILE A 370 -19.35 10.75 22.74
C ILE A 370 -18.25 9.96 22.04
N ARG A 371 -18.67 8.90 21.35
CA ARG A 371 -17.84 7.99 20.55
C ARG A 371 -18.35 7.98 19.12
N LEU A 372 -18.38 9.16 18.51
CA LEU A 372 -18.96 9.40 17.19
C LEU A 372 -17.92 9.64 16.10
N LYS A 373 -16.65 9.76 16.47
CA LYS A 373 -15.52 10.02 15.57
C LYS A 373 -15.05 8.70 14.94
N PRO A 374 -15.20 8.50 13.61
CA PRO A 374 -14.76 7.27 12.97
C PRO A 374 -13.28 6.99 13.21
N ARG A 375 -12.92 5.71 13.32
CA ARG A 375 -11.53 5.32 13.54
C ARG A 375 -10.71 5.50 12.26
N THR A 376 -9.41 5.67 12.44
CA THR A 376 -8.43 5.55 11.36
C THR A 376 -7.58 4.32 11.64
N ASP A 377 -7.45 3.45 10.63
CA ASP A 377 -6.73 2.19 10.65
C ASP A 377 -6.15 1.88 9.26
N GLU A 378 -5.70 0.64 9.02
CA GLU A 378 -5.03 0.24 7.78
C GLU A 378 -5.92 0.34 6.53
N CYS A 379 -7.23 0.18 6.70
CA CYS A 379 -8.21 0.07 5.61
C CYS A 379 -9.28 1.18 5.64
N GLN A 380 -9.31 2.01 6.68
CA GLN A 380 -10.21 3.15 6.84
C GLN A 380 -9.44 4.39 7.27
N ARG A 381 -9.62 5.51 6.56
CA ARG A 381 -8.99 6.80 6.88
C ARG A 381 -10.04 7.88 7.11
N LEU A 382 -10.02 8.51 8.28
CA LEU A 382 -10.79 9.73 8.56
C LEU A 382 -10.11 10.93 7.87
N LEU A 383 -10.80 11.58 6.94
CA LEU A 383 -10.30 12.74 6.20
C LEU A 383 -10.64 14.06 6.90
N THR A 384 -11.90 14.19 7.32
CA THR A 384 -12.40 15.36 8.05
C THR A 384 -13.37 14.92 9.12
N TYR A 385 -13.40 15.66 10.23
CA TYR A 385 -14.35 15.44 11.31
C TYR A 385 -14.67 16.76 11.99
N GLN A 386 -15.95 17.02 12.20
CA GLN A 386 -16.45 18.19 12.90
C GLN A 386 -17.58 17.78 13.84
N THR A 387 -17.54 18.31 15.07
CA THR A 387 -18.58 18.16 16.09
C THR A 387 -19.21 19.52 16.36
N GLU A 388 -20.54 19.55 16.33
CA GLU A 388 -21.35 20.71 16.71
C GLU A 388 -22.25 20.29 17.88
N ILE A 389 -22.08 20.95 19.02
CA ILE A 389 -22.85 20.68 20.24
C ILE A 389 -23.69 21.91 20.54
N THR A 390 -24.98 21.69 20.78
CA THR A 390 -25.92 22.72 21.22
C THR A 390 -26.63 22.22 22.48
N PRO A 391 -26.56 22.91 23.62
CA PRO A 391 -25.89 24.19 23.85
C PRO A 391 -24.35 24.15 23.70
N ALA A 392 -23.74 25.29 23.39
CA ALA A 392 -22.35 25.36 22.95
C ALA A 392 -21.39 24.97 24.10
N SER A 393 -20.54 23.97 23.85
CA SER A 393 -19.54 23.51 24.81
C SER A 393 -18.23 23.17 24.12
N VAL A 394 -17.13 23.23 24.88
CA VAL A 394 -15.81 22.84 24.42
C VAL A 394 -15.61 21.35 24.70
N THR A 395 -15.20 20.61 23.67
CA THR A 395 -14.88 19.19 23.79
C THR A 395 -13.42 18.98 24.19
N LYS A 396 -13.17 17.91 24.94
CA LYS A 396 -11.84 17.36 25.23
C LYS A 396 -11.77 15.94 24.69
N GLU A 397 -10.82 15.70 23.79
CA GLU A 397 -10.63 14.40 23.16
C GLU A 397 -9.57 13.56 23.89
N TYR A 398 -9.78 12.24 23.97
CA TYR A 398 -8.79 11.25 24.37
C TYR A 398 -9.09 9.90 23.72
N VAL A 399 -8.12 8.97 23.78
CA VAL A 399 -8.28 7.59 23.30
C VAL A 399 -8.52 6.68 24.50
N ASP A 400 -9.59 5.87 24.47
CA ASP A 400 -9.89 4.92 25.54
C ASP A 400 -9.02 3.64 25.48
N ILE A 401 -9.22 2.74 26.44
CA ILE A 401 -8.44 1.48 26.54
C ILE A 401 -8.66 0.52 25.35
N TRP A 402 -9.75 0.71 24.59
CA TRP A 402 -10.09 -0.08 23.40
C TRP A 402 -9.58 0.60 22.10
N GLY A 403 -8.95 1.77 22.23
CA GLY A 403 -8.45 2.56 21.12
C GLY A 403 -9.51 3.43 20.44
N ASN A 404 -10.66 3.66 21.06
CA ASN A 404 -11.71 4.52 20.50
C ASN A 404 -11.43 5.99 20.80
N ASN A 405 -11.75 6.88 19.86
CA ASN A 405 -11.74 8.31 20.10
C ASN A 405 -12.97 8.70 20.92
N VAL A 406 -12.75 9.26 22.11
CA VAL A 406 -13.78 9.73 23.01
C VAL A 406 -13.68 11.24 23.17
N GLU A 407 -14.77 11.95 22.92
CA GLU A 407 -14.90 13.38 23.21
C GLU A 407 -15.76 13.58 24.44
N THR A 408 -15.23 14.29 25.43
CA THR A 408 -15.96 14.67 26.64
C THR A 408 -16.28 16.15 26.62
N PHE A 409 -17.47 16.52 27.07
CA PHE A 409 -17.88 17.91 27.18
C PHE A 409 -18.81 18.11 28.37
N PHE A 410 -18.84 19.35 28.86
CA PHE A 410 -19.63 19.75 30.02
C PHE A 410 -20.50 20.95 29.65
N ILE A 411 -21.79 20.86 29.94
CA ILE A 411 -22.75 21.93 29.72
C ILE A 411 -23.14 22.48 31.09
N ALA A 412 -22.69 23.71 31.38
CA ALA A 412 -22.92 24.39 32.64
C ALA A 412 -24.25 25.18 32.67
N GLU A 413 -24.84 25.44 31.50
CA GLU A 413 -26.05 26.24 31.38
C GLU A 413 -27.32 25.40 31.45
N HIS A 414 -28.39 26.02 31.91
CA HIS A 414 -29.70 25.40 31.98
C HIS A 414 -30.22 25.14 30.57
N HIS A 415 -30.61 23.90 30.28
CA HIS A 415 -31.11 23.51 28.96
C HIS A 415 -32.23 22.49 29.07
N GLN A 416 -33.12 22.48 28.07
CA GLN A 416 -34.18 21.47 27.92
C GLN A 416 -33.95 20.55 26.72
N ALA A 417 -32.93 20.83 25.90
CA ALA A 417 -32.54 19.98 24.80
C ALA A 417 -31.01 19.95 24.68
N LEU A 418 -30.47 18.83 24.23
CA LEU A 418 -29.07 18.64 23.87
C LEU A 418 -29.00 18.05 22.47
N THR A 419 -28.40 18.78 21.54
CA THR A 419 -28.11 18.32 20.18
C THR A 419 -26.62 18.09 20.03
N VAL A 420 -26.24 16.86 19.67
CA VAL A 420 -24.87 16.51 19.26
C VAL A 420 -24.91 16.12 17.80
N LYS A 421 -24.33 16.95 16.94
CA LYS A 421 -24.20 16.70 15.52
C LYS A 421 -22.73 16.47 15.16
N THR A 422 -22.45 15.40 14.45
CA THR A 422 -21.13 15.13 13.88
C THR A 422 -21.22 15.03 12.36
N THR A 423 -20.21 15.57 11.69
CA THR A 423 -20.02 15.42 10.25
C THR A 423 -18.62 14.89 10.01
N SER A 424 -18.52 13.76 9.32
CA SER A 424 -17.24 13.13 9.03
C SER A 424 -17.14 12.73 7.58
N VAL A 425 -15.94 12.83 7.01
CA VAL A 425 -15.63 12.25 5.71
C VAL A 425 -14.59 11.16 5.92
N VAL A 426 -14.91 9.94 5.49
CA VAL A 426 -14.05 8.77 5.62
C VAL A 426 -13.75 8.19 4.24
N SER A 427 -12.56 7.63 4.07
CA SER A 427 -12.19 6.84 2.90
C SER A 427 -11.95 5.40 3.34
N ILE A 428 -12.57 4.44 2.66
CA ILE A 428 -12.43 3.01 2.96
C ILE A 428 -11.87 2.29 1.74
N GLN A 429 -10.91 1.41 1.99
CA GLN A 429 -10.31 0.52 1.02
C GLN A 429 -10.13 -0.85 1.69
N LYS A 430 -11.08 -1.76 1.44
CA LYS A 430 -11.03 -3.16 1.90
C LYS A 430 -11.23 -4.08 0.70
N SER A 431 -10.76 -5.31 0.79
CA SER A 431 -10.99 -6.32 -0.24
C SER A 431 -11.36 -7.65 0.43
N PRO A 432 -12.28 -8.43 -0.16
CA PRO A 432 -12.71 -9.69 0.43
C PRO A 432 -11.55 -10.69 0.46
N PHE A 433 -11.29 -11.25 1.64
CA PHE A 433 -10.26 -12.29 1.76
C PHE A 433 -10.55 -13.36 2.81
N VAL A 434 -11.61 -13.24 3.62
CA VAL A 434 -11.84 -14.18 4.74
C VAL A 434 -11.97 -15.64 4.27
N HIS A 435 -12.63 -15.88 3.13
CA HIS A 435 -12.79 -17.20 2.53
C HIS A 435 -11.51 -17.72 1.81
N ARG A 436 -10.47 -16.90 1.71
CA ARG A 436 -9.16 -17.26 1.11
C ARG A 436 -8.12 -17.59 2.17
N ILE A 437 -8.45 -17.45 3.45
CA ILE A 437 -7.54 -17.74 4.56
C ILE A 437 -7.42 -19.27 4.69
N ASP A 438 -6.23 -19.80 4.44
CA ASP A 438 -5.90 -21.18 4.77
C ASP A 438 -5.38 -21.27 6.21
N TYR A 439 -6.08 -22.02 7.07
CA TYR A 439 -5.74 -22.12 8.48
C TYR A 439 -4.58 -23.11 8.67
N SER A 440 -3.38 -22.55 8.69
CA SER A 440 -2.13 -23.31 8.75
C SER A 440 -1.83 -23.91 10.13
N PRO A 441 -0.96 -24.94 10.21
CA PRO A 441 -0.46 -25.47 11.48
C PRO A 441 0.18 -24.41 12.39
N GLU A 442 0.84 -23.41 11.81
CA GLU A 442 1.45 -22.29 12.54
C GLU A 442 0.39 -21.39 13.18
N MET A 443 -0.67 -21.06 12.43
CA MET A 443 -1.82 -20.32 12.98
C MET A 443 -2.48 -21.11 14.12
N ASN A 444 -2.57 -22.44 13.97
CA ASN A 444 -3.07 -23.32 15.00
C ASN A 444 -2.19 -23.33 16.26
N ALA A 445 -0.88 -23.32 16.11
CA ALA A 445 0.05 -23.21 17.23
C ALA A 445 -0.07 -21.85 17.94
N ILE A 446 -0.24 -20.74 17.19
CA ILE A 446 -0.44 -19.41 17.77
C ILE A 446 -1.76 -19.36 18.55
N PHE A 447 -2.87 -19.83 17.96
CA PHE A 447 -4.19 -19.81 18.57
C PHE A 447 -4.22 -20.51 19.93
N HIS A 448 -3.55 -21.67 20.04
CA HIS A 448 -3.47 -22.47 21.27
C HIS A 448 -2.35 -22.03 22.22
N SER A 449 -1.60 -20.97 21.89
CA SER A 449 -0.52 -20.48 22.74
C SER A 449 -1.05 -19.68 23.93
N GLN A 450 -0.37 -19.81 25.08
CA GLN A 450 -0.70 -19.03 26.28
C GLN A 450 -0.59 -17.52 26.02
N LEU A 451 0.42 -17.10 25.26
CA LEU A 451 0.64 -15.69 24.92
C LEU A 451 -0.55 -15.09 24.17
N PHE A 452 -1.10 -15.81 23.19
CA PHE A 452 -2.25 -15.36 22.42
C PHE A 452 -3.50 -15.23 23.31
N SER A 453 -3.77 -16.24 24.15
CA SER A 453 -4.89 -16.21 25.09
C SER A 453 -4.77 -15.05 26.09
N GLU A 454 -3.60 -14.83 26.69
CA GLU A 454 -3.37 -13.75 27.64
C GLU A 454 -3.48 -12.36 26.99
N HIS A 455 -2.92 -12.20 25.78
CA HIS A 455 -2.96 -10.93 25.08
C HIS A 455 -4.39 -10.49 24.72
N TYR A 456 -5.26 -11.45 24.38
CA TYR A 456 -6.65 -11.19 24.01
C TYR A 456 -7.68 -11.54 25.09
N LEU A 457 -7.24 -11.73 26.34
CA LEU A 457 -8.10 -12.15 27.46
C LEU A 457 -9.37 -11.29 27.62
N ALA A 458 -9.24 -9.98 27.40
CA ALA A 458 -10.35 -9.04 27.48
C ALA A 458 -11.47 -9.34 26.45
N TYR A 459 -11.10 -9.85 25.27
CA TYR A 459 -12.01 -10.21 24.17
C TYR A 459 -12.43 -11.67 24.16
N LEU A 460 -11.84 -12.49 25.05
CA LEU A 460 -12.26 -13.86 25.35
C LEU A 460 -13.27 -13.91 26.49
N SER A 461 -13.24 -12.92 27.39
CA SER A 461 -14.10 -12.87 28.57
C SER A 461 -15.55 -12.56 28.20
N ASN A 462 -16.48 -13.33 28.77
CA ASN A 462 -17.91 -13.03 28.65
C ASN A 462 -18.30 -11.77 29.45
N THR A 463 -19.28 -11.06 28.93
CA THR A 463 -19.91 -9.90 29.55
C THR A 463 -21.38 -10.23 29.84
N ALA A 464 -22.09 -9.38 30.57
CA ALA A 464 -23.53 -9.55 30.76
C ALA A 464 -24.30 -9.57 29.43
N TYR A 465 -23.85 -8.80 28.44
CA TYR A 465 -24.48 -8.73 27.12
C TYR A 465 -24.16 -9.93 26.23
N THR A 466 -22.99 -10.56 26.38
CA THR A 466 -22.54 -11.64 25.50
C THR A 466 -22.63 -13.03 26.14
N TYR A 467 -23.34 -13.16 27.27
CA TYR A 467 -23.49 -14.45 27.93
C TYR A 467 -24.46 -15.34 27.15
N ILE A 468 -24.04 -16.59 26.91
CA ILE A 468 -24.84 -17.66 26.31
C ILE A 468 -24.79 -18.84 27.28
N THR A 469 -25.94 -19.48 27.54
CA THR A 469 -26.00 -20.60 28.48
C THR A 469 -25.35 -21.86 27.90
N PRO A 470 -24.89 -22.80 28.74
CA PRO A 470 -24.36 -24.08 28.26
C PRO A 470 -25.34 -24.86 27.36
N GLU A 471 -26.65 -24.81 27.67
CA GLU A 471 -27.69 -25.48 26.86
C GLU A 471 -27.82 -24.84 25.47
N GLN A 472 -27.76 -23.51 25.38
CA GLN A 472 -27.76 -22.79 24.10
C GLN A 472 -26.49 -23.08 23.29
N MET A 473 -25.34 -23.17 23.96
CA MET A 473 -24.08 -23.52 23.31
C MET A 473 -24.10 -24.97 22.77
N GLU A 474 -24.72 -25.91 23.50
CA GLU A 474 -24.92 -27.29 23.03
C GLU A 474 -25.80 -27.33 21.78
N GLN A 475 -26.82 -26.47 21.65
CA GLN A 475 -27.62 -26.35 20.42
C GLN A 475 -26.76 -25.92 19.23
N VAL A 476 -25.84 -24.97 19.42
CA VAL A 476 -24.92 -24.54 18.38
C VAL A 476 -23.97 -25.67 18.00
N ASP A 477 -23.40 -26.37 18.98
CA ASP A 477 -22.48 -27.48 18.77
C ASP A 477 -23.13 -28.66 18.03
N ASN A 478 -24.40 -28.95 18.31
CA ASN A 478 -25.16 -29.98 17.61
C ASN A 478 -25.39 -29.66 16.12
N GLN A 479 -25.41 -28.38 15.76
CA GLN A 479 -25.59 -27.95 14.37
C GLN A 479 -24.27 -27.77 13.61
N LEU A 480 -23.29 -27.12 14.25
CA LEU A 480 -22.02 -26.74 13.61
C LEU A 480 -20.90 -27.77 13.81
N GLY A 481 -21.03 -28.65 14.80
CA GLY A 481 -20.01 -29.64 15.16
C GLY A 481 -18.86 -29.05 15.98
N GLU A 482 -17.80 -29.84 16.15
CA GLU A 482 -16.61 -29.41 16.89
C GLU A 482 -15.78 -28.37 16.10
N MET A 483 -15.37 -27.32 16.80
CA MET A 483 -14.49 -26.29 16.23
C MET A 483 -13.08 -26.83 16.04
N THR A 484 -12.69 -27.04 14.78
CA THR A 484 -11.33 -27.46 14.38
C THR A 484 -10.53 -26.33 13.75
N ASN A 485 -11.21 -25.39 13.11
CA ASN A 485 -10.65 -24.20 12.49
C ASN A 485 -11.45 -22.97 13.00
N PRO A 486 -10.84 -22.05 13.77
CA PRO A 486 -11.55 -20.91 14.33
C PRO A 486 -12.02 -19.91 13.28
N VAL A 487 -11.35 -19.81 12.12
CA VAL A 487 -11.74 -18.92 11.03
C VAL A 487 -12.98 -19.47 10.33
N GLN A 488 -12.95 -20.75 9.95
CA GLN A 488 -14.10 -21.40 9.30
C GLN A 488 -15.29 -21.44 10.26
N PHE A 489 -15.07 -21.78 11.53
CA PHE A 489 -16.13 -21.78 12.53
C PHE A 489 -16.78 -20.40 12.70
N ALA A 490 -16.01 -19.31 12.64
CA ALA A 490 -16.59 -17.96 12.68
C ALA A 490 -17.47 -17.63 11.46
N ILE A 491 -17.08 -18.09 10.27
CA ILE A 491 -17.90 -17.98 9.06
C ILE A 491 -19.18 -18.81 9.22
N ASP A 492 -19.06 -20.06 9.69
CA ASP A 492 -20.20 -20.97 9.87
C ASP A 492 -21.20 -20.44 10.91
N VAL A 493 -20.70 -19.82 12.00
CA VAL A 493 -21.55 -19.14 12.99
C VAL A 493 -22.28 -17.93 12.37
N THR A 494 -21.60 -17.18 11.49
CA THR A 494 -22.21 -16.03 10.79
C THR A 494 -23.40 -16.50 9.94
N GLU A 495 -23.21 -17.57 9.17
CA GLU A 495 -24.24 -18.18 8.34
C GLU A 495 -25.36 -18.81 9.19
N PHE A 496 -25.02 -19.53 10.26
CA PHE A 496 -25.99 -20.11 11.19
C PHE A 496 -26.93 -19.06 11.77
N LEU A 497 -26.37 -17.96 12.28
CA LEU A 497 -27.17 -16.89 12.87
C LEU A 497 -28.04 -16.22 11.83
N ASN A 498 -27.52 -15.92 10.64
CA ASN A 498 -28.31 -15.31 9.57
C ASN A 498 -29.51 -16.18 9.14
N ASN A 499 -29.32 -17.50 9.09
CA ASN A 499 -30.37 -18.44 8.68
C ASN A 499 -31.46 -18.66 9.76
N HIS A 500 -31.12 -18.49 11.04
CA HIS A 500 -32.02 -18.79 12.16
C HIS A 500 -32.62 -17.54 12.82
N PHE A 501 -31.95 -16.39 12.77
CA PHE A 501 -32.45 -15.15 13.34
C PHE A 501 -33.35 -14.40 12.37
N THR A 502 -34.47 -13.88 12.89
CA THR A 502 -35.30 -12.91 12.17
C THR A 502 -35.01 -11.50 12.68
N TYR A 503 -34.67 -10.58 11.76
CA TYR A 503 -34.47 -9.17 12.08
C TYR A 503 -35.80 -8.50 12.45
N ASP A 504 -35.92 -8.00 13.68
CA ASP A 504 -37.16 -7.44 14.22
C ASP A 504 -36.88 -6.28 15.19
N GLY A 505 -37.12 -5.05 14.73
CA GLY A 505 -36.87 -3.81 15.45
C GLY A 505 -37.85 -3.47 16.57
N GLU A 506 -38.95 -4.20 16.72
CA GLU A 506 -39.93 -4.00 17.80
C GLU A 506 -39.76 -5.01 18.95
N SER A 507 -39.01 -6.09 18.71
CA SER A 507 -38.93 -7.23 19.62
C SER A 507 -37.98 -7.05 20.81
N THR A 508 -36.96 -6.20 20.68
CA THR A 508 -35.87 -6.04 21.65
C THR A 508 -35.60 -4.56 21.97
N ASN A 509 -34.79 -4.31 23.01
CA ASN A 509 -34.34 -2.96 23.36
C ASN A 509 -32.83 -2.95 23.66
N VAL A 510 -32.23 -1.78 23.86
CA VAL A 510 -30.78 -1.63 24.07
C VAL A 510 -30.23 -2.42 25.27
N SER A 511 -31.08 -2.81 26.22
CA SER A 511 -30.70 -3.62 27.40
C SER A 511 -30.91 -5.12 27.22
N THR A 512 -31.43 -5.58 26.06
CA THR A 512 -31.59 -7.00 25.75
C THR A 512 -30.21 -7.68 25.72
N VAL A 513 -30.12 -8.86 26.37
CA VAL A 513 -28.88 -9.65 26.47
C VAL A 513 -28.90 -10.83 25.50
N ALA A 514 -27.71 -11.35 25.14
CA ALA A 514 -27.58 -12.44 24.18
C ALA A 514 -28.38 -13.70 24.56
N GLU A 515 -28.43 -14.08 25.83
CA GLU A 515 -29.23 -15.22 26.30
C GLU A 515 -30.71 -15.10 25.91
N GLU A 516 -31.29 -13.91 26.09
CA GLU A 516 -32.69 -13.63 25.78
C GLU A 516 -32.93 -13.64 24.26
N SER A 517 -32.09 -12.93 23.52
CA SER A 517 -32.23 -12.84 22.05
C SER A 517 -32.02 -14.19 21.36
N PHE A 518 -31.08 -15.02 21.85
CA PHE A 518 -30.91 -16.39 21.36
C PHE A 518 -32.13 -17.28 21.66
N GLY A 519 -32.76 -17.13 22.84
CA GLY A 519 -33.99 -17.85 23.16
C GLY A 519 -35.16 -17.49 22.23
N LEU A 520 -35.21 -16.25 21.76
CA LEU A 520 -36.24 -15.75 20.85
C LEU A 520 -35.93 -16.00 19.37
N MET A 521 -34.64 -16.14 19.01
CA MET A 521 -34.14 -16.12 17.63
C MET A 521 -34.61 -14.88 16.84
N LYS A 522 -34.70 -13.74 17.55
CA LYS A 522 -35.15 -12.45 17.03
C LYS A 522 -34.37 -11.31 17.69
N GLY A 523 -34.18 -10.23 16.94
CA GLY A 523 -33.58 -9.01 17.45
C GLY A 523 -33.08 -8.10 16.34
N VAL A 524 -32.34 -7.07 16.73
CA VAL A 524 -31.68 -6.14 15.81
C VAL A 524 -30.20 -6.50 15.64
N CYS A 525 -29.47 -5.76 14.80
CA CYS A 525 -28.05 -6.01 14.53
C CYS A 525 -27.19 -6.03 15.81
N GLN A 526 -27.54 -5.22 16.82
CA GLN A 526 -26.90 -5.24 18.13
C GLN A 526 -27.00 -6.62 18.80
N ASP A 527 -28.21 -7.19 18.85
CA ASP A 527 -28.47 -8.42 19.59
C ASP A 527 -27.80 -9.62 18.90
N ILE A 528 -27.94 -9.71 17.57
CA ILE A 528 -27.31 -10.76 16.76
C ILE A 528 -25.78 -10.70 16.93
N THR A 529 -25.21 -9.50 16.99
CA THR A 529 -23.78 -9.30 17.26
C THR A 529 -23.39 -9.78 18.66
N HIS A 530 -24.17 -9.48 19.69
CA HIS A 530 -23.90 -9.96 21.06
C HIS A 530 -23.98 -11.48 21.17
N VAL A 531 -24.95 -12.10 20.50
CA VAL A 531 -25.10 -13.55 20.41
C VAL A 531 -23.87 -14.19 19.74
N MET A 532 -23.45 -13.66 18.59
CA MET A 532 -22.27 -14.14 17.88
C MET A 532 -21.01 -14.05 18.76
N LEU A 533 -20.81 -12.93 19.47
CA LEU A 533 -19.69 -12.78 20.40
C LEU A 533 -19.73 -13.83 21.50
N GLY A 534 -20.89 -14.12 22.06
CA GLY A 534 -21.05 -15.15 23.09
C GLY A 534 -20.67 -16.54 22.60
N ILE A 535 -21.11 -16.91 21.39
CA ILE A 535 -20.78 -18.20 20.77
C ILE A 535 -19.27 -18.33 20.53
N LEU A 536 -18.65 -17.32 19.92
CA LEU A 536 -17.22 -17.33 19.59
C LEU A 536 -16.33 -17.38 20.85
N ARG A 537 -16.68 -16.59 21.87
CA ARG A 537 -15.93 -16.56 23.14
C ARG A 537 -16.01 -17.88 23.89
N ASN A 538 -17.14 -18.60 23.84
CA ASN A 538 -17.26 -19.95 24.40
C ASN A 538 -16.34 -20.97 23.70
N LYS A 539 -15.95 -20.71 22.45
CA LYS A 539 -14.94 -21.51 21.71
C LYS A 539 -13.52 -20.97 21.84
N ASN A 540 -13.26 -20.04 22.77
CA ASN A 540 -11.97 -19.36 22.95
C ASN A 540 -11.48 -18.60 21.70
N ILE A 541 -12.39 -18.17 20.84
CA ILE A 541 -12.06 -17.33 19.69
C ILE A 541 -12.15 -15.87 20.15
N PRO A 542 -11.05 -15.09 20.15
CA PRO A 542 -11.13 -13.69 20.56
C PRO A 542 -11.95 -12.89 19.55
N ALA A 543 -13.03 -12.30 20.04
CA ALA A 543 -13.97 -11.55 19.23
C ALA A 543 -14.37 -10.25 19.92
N ARG A 544 -14.52 -9.18 19.16
CA ARG A 544 -14.87 -7.85 19.67
C ARG A 544 -16.08 -7.26 18.95
N TYR A 545 -16.86 -6.50 19.70
CA TYR A 545 -18.02 -5.77 19.21
C TYR A 545 -17.55 -4.56 18.42
N VAL A 546 -18.12 -4.32 17.24
CA VAL A 546 -17.87 -3.13 16.44
C VAL A 546 -19.16 -2.34 16.27
N SER A 547 -19.11 -1.05 16.60
CA SER A 547 -20.17 -0.08 16.30
C SER A 547 -19.72 0.83 15.16
N GLY A 548 -20.62 1.08 14.22
CA GLY A 548 -20.31 1.87 13.05
C GLY A 548 -21.52 2.26 12.21
N TYR A 549 -21.26 2.56 10.96
CA TYR A 549 -22.28 2.92 9.97
C TYR A 549 -22.23 1.94 8.81
N LEU A 550 -23.40 1.63 8.24
CA LEU A 550 -23.53 0.79 7.07
C LEU A 550 -24.05 1.63 5.90
N TYR A 551 -23.32 1.64 4.79
CA TYR A 551 -23.81 2.24 3.55
C TYR A 551 -24.69 1.26 2.78
N VAL A 552 -25.99 1.55 2.76
CA VAL A 552 -26.99 0.81 1.99
C VAL A 552 -27.39 1.72 0.81
N GLY A 553 -26.72 1.59 -0.34
CA GLY A 553 -27.02 2.42 -1.51
C GLY A 553 -28.46 2.24 -2.03
N GLU A 554 -28.90 3.07 -2.98
CA GLU A 554 -30.30 3.12 -3.47
C GLU A 554 -30.88 1.79 -4.02
N ASN A 555 -30.05 0.77 -4.27
CA ASN A 555 -30.44 -0.56 -4.79
C ASN A 555 -29.81 -1.75 -4.04
N SER A 556 -29.38 -1.58 -2.79
CA SER A 556 -28.72 -2.66 -2.03
C SER A 556 -29.72 -3.61 -1.36
N ALA A 557 -29.41 -4.91 -1.32
CA ALA A 557 -30.20 -5.96 -0.67
C ALA A 557 -29.84 -6.19 0.81
N LEU A 558 -29.01 -5.31 1.40
CA LEU A 558 -28.59 -5.42 2.80
C LEU A 558 -29.71 -5.00 3.75
N VAL A 559 -29.90 -5.77 4.82
CA VAL A 559 -30.86 -5.55 5.90
C VAL A 559 -30.19 -4.74 7.02
N GLY A 560 -30.81 -3.62 7.36
CA GLY A 560 -30.39 -2.71 8.41
C GLY A 560 -31.02 -1.34 8.21
N ASP A 561 -31.38 -0.66 9.29
CA ASP A 561 -31.85 0.73 9.22
C ASP A 561 -30.70 1.60 8.69
N ALA A 562 -30.96 2.40 7.65
CA ALA A 562 -29.93 3.12 6.89
C ALA A 562 -29.30 4.25 7.74
N ALA A 563 -28.47 3.88 8.70
CA ALA A 563 -27.99 4.80 9.72
C ALA A 563 -26.81 4.19 10.48
N SER A 564 -27.08 3.44 11.55
CA SER A 564 -26.08 2.86 12.47
C SER A 564 -26.14 1.34 12.44
N HIS A 565 -24.99 0.68 12.50
CA HIS A 565 -24.89 -0.77 12.43
C HIS A 565 -23.89 -1.35 13.42
N ALA A 566 -24.04 -2.63 13.71
CA ALA A 566 -23.15 -3.39 14.59
C ALA A 566 -22.77 -4.72 13.96
N TRP A 567 -21.53 -5.13 14.15
CA TRP A 567 -21.01 -6.40 13.66
C TRP A 567 -19.84 -6.89 14.53
N VAL A 568 -19.33 -8.09 14.23
CA VAL A 568 -18.25 -8.72 14.98
C VAL A 568 -16.93 -8.60 14.25
N GLU A 569 -15.86 -8.33 14.97
CA GLU A 569 -14.50 -8.59 14.49
C GLU A 569 -13.88 -9.77 15.23
N VAL A 570 -13.31 -10.70 14.47
CA VAL A 570 -12.66 -11.92 14.97
C VAL A 570 -11.15 -11.80 14.79
N MET A 571 -10.38 -12.13 15.82
CA MET A 571 -8.92 -12.12 15.75
C MET A 571 -8.43 -13.40 15.06
N VAL A 572 -7.93 -13.25 13.83
CA VAL A 572 -7.32 -14.35 13.09
C VAL A 572 -5.81 -14.38 13.38
N PRO A 573 -5.28 -15.49 13.94
CA PRO A 573 -3.85 -15.62 14.26
C PRO A 573 -2.95 -15.30 13.07
N GLY A 574 -1.97 -14.43 13.26
CA GLY A 574 -1.03 -14.04 12.20
C GLY A 574 -1.56 -13.06 11.14
N ILE A 575 -2.85 -12.73 11.16
CA ILE A 575 -3.48 -11.79 10.19
C ILE A 575 -3.99 -10.53 10.89
N GLY A 576 -4.78 -10.67 11.96
CA GLY A 576 -5.40 -9.55 12.67
C GLY A 576 -6.93 -9.64 12.74
N TRP A 577 -7.57 -8.51 13.03
CA TRP A 577 -9.03 -8.42 13.18
C TRP A 577 -9.74 -8.45 11.82
N VAL A 578 -10.60 -9.45 11.61
CA VAL A 578 -11.42 -9.62 10.40
C VAL A 578 -12.90 -9.42 10.78
N GLY A 579 -13.61 -8.57 10.03
CA GLY A 579 -14.99 -8.23 10.33
C GLY A 579 -15.99 -9.16 9.64
N LEU A 580 -16.98 -9.62 10.38
CA LEU A 580 -18.08 -10.47 9.93
C LEU A 580 -19.41 -9.87 10.39
N ASP A 581 -20.35 -9.74 9.46
CA ASP A 581 -21.69 -9.21 9.71
C ASP A 581 -22.72 -10.36 9.70
N PRO A 582 -23.15 -10.84 10.88
CA PRO A 582 -24.13 -11.94 10.97
C PRO A 582 -25.55 -11.52 10.55
N THR A 583 -25.84 -10.21 10.51
CA THR A 583 -27.16 -9.73 10.07
C THR A 583 -27.33 -9.92 8.56
N ASN A 584 -26.24 -9.74 7.81
CA ASN A 584 -26.25 -9.76 6.34
C ASN A 584 -25.51 -10.97 5.74
N ASN A 585 -24.86 -11.79 6.57
CA ASN A 585 -23.99 -12.89 6.15
C ASN A 585 -22.90 -12.46 5.15
N VAL A 586 -22.18 -11.40 5.49
CA VAL A 586 -21.10 -10.85 4.64
C VAL A 586 -19.86 -10.51 5.45
N GLU A 587 -18.71 -10.49 4.78
CA GLU A 587 -17.48 -9.88 5.31
C GLU A 587 -17.66 -8.35 5.41
N ALA A 588 -17.26 -7.75 6.54
CA ALA A 588 -17.44 -6.32 6.79
C ALA A 588 -16.37 -5.48 6.06
N LEU A 589 -16.67 -5.16 4.80
CA LEU A 589 -15.75 -4.53 3.84
C LEU A 589 -16.02 -3.02 3.68
N GLU A 590 -16.05 -2.54 2.43
CA GLU A 590 -16.08 -1.13 2.05
C GLU A 590 -17.35 -0.39 2.47
N HIS A 591 -18.46 -1.09 2.69
CA HIS A 591 -19.72 -0.49 3.14
C HIS A 591 -19.83 -0.36 4.66
N HIS A 592 -18.91 -0.97 5.42
CA HIS A 592 -18.93 -0.99 6.89
C HIS A 592 -17.90 0.00 7.45
N ILE A 593 -18.38 1.16 7.88
CA ILE A 593 -17.57 2.24 8.43
C ILE A 593 -17.42 2.08 9.95
N ARG A 594 -16.21 1.82 10.43
CA ARG A 594 -15.90 1.60 11.85
C ARG A 594 -15.87 2.89 12.66
N VAL A 595 -16.58 2.93 13.78
CA VAL A 595 -16.55 4.07 14.72
C VAL A 595 -15.93 3.69 16.06
N GLY A 596 -16.33 2.57 16.64
CA GLY A 596 -15.81 2.12 17.92
C GLY A 596 -15.75 0.60 18.00
N VAL A 597 -14.82 0.09 18.81
CA VAL A 597 -14.71 -1.33 19.13
C VAL A 597 -14.64 -1.54 20.64
N GLY A 598 -15.14 -2.66 21.13
CA GLY A 598 -15.15 -2.96 22.56
C GLY A 598 -15.53 -4.41 22.82
N ARG A 599 -15.76 -4.77 24.08
CA ARG A 599 -16.19 -6.14 24.41
C ARG A 599 -17.68 -6.35 24.11
N ASP A 600 -18.48 -5.31 24.29
CA ASP A 600 -19.92 -5.28 24.03
C ASP A 600 -20.36 -3.83 23.75
N TYR A 601 -21.67 -3.57 23.75
CA TYR A 601 -22.24 -2.26 23.46
C TYR A 601 -21.89 -1.18 24.51
N ASN A 602 -21.69 -1.53 25.78
CA ASN A 602 -21.37 -0.56 26.83
C ASN A 602 -20.04 0.17 26.59
N ASP A 603 -19.07 -0.55 26.03
CA ASP A 603 -17.74 -0.02 25.73
C ASP A 603 -17.77 0.98 24.55
N VAL A 604 -18.79 0.92 23.68
CA VAL A 604 -18.85 1.68 22.41
C VAL A 604 -20.09 2.55 22.22
N SER A 605 -20.94 2.69 23.25
CA SER A 605 -22.19 3.45 23.13
C SER A 605 -21.93 4.87 22.58
N PRO A 606 -22.69 5.33 21.55
CA PRO A 606 -22.41 6.57 20.82
C PRO A 606 -22.39 7.83 21.69
N VAL A 607 -23.31 7.92 22.65
CA VAL A 607 -23.43 9.03 23.60
C VAL A 607 -23.70 8.46 24.99
N GLN A 608 -22.85 8.79 25.95
CA GLN A 608 -23.03 8.46 27.37
C GLN A 608 -22.88 9.73 28.20
N GLY A 609 -23.80 9.97 29.12
CA GLY A 609 -23.74 11.17 29.95
C GLY A 609 -24.51 11.04 31.24
N VAL A 610 -24.23 11.97 32.14
CA VAL A 610 -24.95 12.16 33.40
C VAL A 610 -25.49 13.57 33.44
N TYR A 611 -26.75 13.71 33.84
CA TYR A 611 -27.43 14.99 33.98
C TYR A 611 -28.31 14.97 35.23
N ARG A 612 -28.77 16.15 35.65
CA ARG A 612 -29.76 16.32 36.71
C ARG A 612 -31.01 16.96 36.12
N GLY A 613 -32.09 16.19 36.00
CA GLY A 613 -33.35 16.58 35.38
C GLY A 613 -34.38 15.45 35.41
N GLY A 614 -35.49 15.64 34.71
CA GLY A 614 -36.58 14.67 34.53
C GLY A 614 -36.23 13.59 33.50
N SER A 615 -37.24 12.89 32.97
CA SER A 615 -37.00 11.88 31.93
C SER A 615 -36.46 12.50 30.63
N GLN A 616 -35.85 11.68 29.76
CA GLN A 616 -35.35 12.11 28.45
C GLN A 616 -35.96 11.27 27.32
N SER A 617 -36.14 11.89 26.15
CA SER A 617 -36.33 11.21 24.87
C SER A 617 -35.10 11.42 23.98
N LEU A 618 -34.88 10.50 23.04
CA LEU A 618 -33.77 10.55 22.08
C LEU A 618 -34.30 10.36 20.66
N ASP A 619 -34.01 11.31 19.79
CA ASP A 619 -34.19 11.23 18.34
C ASP A 619 -32.81 11.14 17.67
N VAL A 620 -32.58 10.09 16.89
CA VAL A 620 -31.31 9.82 16.21
C VAL A 620 -31.51 9.92 14.71
N LYS A 621 -30.71 10.77 14.06
CA LYS A 621 -30.71 10.96 12.61
C LYS A 621 -29.33 10.68 12.08
N VAL A 622 -29.21 9.73 11.17
CA VAL A 622 -27.95 9.42 10.50
C VAL A 622 -28.15 9.43 9.00
N SER A 623 -27.17 9.96 8.28
CA SER A 623 -27.09 9.90 6.83
C SER A 623 -25.69 9.49 6.42
N VAL A 624 -25.58 8.52 5.52
CA VAL A 624 -24.32 8.06 4.93
C VAL A 624 -24.45 8.22 3.41
N SER A 625 -23.66 9.12 2.83
CA SER A 625 -23.68 9.39 1.40
C SER A 625 -22.31 9.13 0.78
N LEU A 626 -22.28 8.45 -0.36
CA LEU A 626 -21.07 8.28 -1.16
C LEU A 626 -20.68 9.64 -1.79
N LEU A 627 -19.40 9.98 -1.72
CA LEU A 627 -18.83 11.14 -2.40
C LEU A 627 -18.17 10.70 -3.71
N ASP A 628 -18.41 11.44 -4.79
CA ASP A 628 -17.73 11.23 -6.07
C ASP A 628 -16.21 11.41 -5.90
N SER A 629 -15.45 10.51 -6.54
CA SER A 629 -14.04 10.24 -6.28
C SER A 629 -13.11 11.39 -6.60
#